data_AF-A0A952TWE0-F1
#
_entry.id   AF-A0A952TWE0-F1
#
_cell.length_a   1.000
_cell.length_b   1.000
_cell.length_c   1.000
_cell.angle_alpha   90.00
_cell.angle_beta   90.00
_cell.angle_gamma   90.00
#
_symmetry.space_group_name_H-M   'P 1'
#
loop_
_entity.id
_entity.type
_entity.pdbx_description
1 polymer ?
#
loop_
_entity_poly.entity_id
_entity_poly.type
_entity_poly.pdbx_seq_one_letter_code
_entity_poly.pdbx_strand_id
1 'polypeptide(L)'
;MDLKDLNTPQKRLRYFVEKYFDKKKDFAIAIGIKPQDLTPYINTKEESTGKRITLTDHKKIERIKELGLNPEWYVSGEGSPLLSKSSGNIMLDVDTKAVTFYLPDISNMTIEQLFSLKDRYKKSLKTIDKFLENIDNAIKRISSNI
;
A
#
# COMPACT_ATOMS: atom_id res chain seq x y z
N MET A 1 -14.70 16.19 6.19
CA MET A 1 -13.78 17.17 5.60
C MET A 1 -14.16 17.31 4.14
N ASP A 2 -14.56 18.50 3.71
CA ASP A 2 -14.93 18.73 2.31
C ASP A 2 -13.69 18.79 1.42
N LEU A 3 -13.77 18.23 0.21
CA LEU A 3 -12.64 18.19 -0.73
C LEU A 3 -12.10 19.60 -1.05
N LYS A 4 -12.94 20.62 -0.94
CA LYS A 4 -12.60 22.04 -1.16
C LYS A 4 -11.61 22.60 -0.14
N ASP A 5 -11.47 21.97 1.04
CA ASP A 5 -10.57 22.42 2.11
C ASP A 5 -9.16 21.81 2.02
N LEU A 6 -8.92 20.90 1.06
CA LEU A 6 -7.70 20.11 0.90
C LEU A 6 -6.63 20.81 0.04
N ASN A 7 -6.36 22.07 0.37
CA ASN A 7 -5.46 22.94 -0.38
C ASN A 7 -3.96 22.71 -0.13
N THR A 8 -3.58 21.76 0.73
CA THR A 8 -2.16 21.44 0.98
C THR A 8 -1.90 19.93 0.93
N PRO A 9 -0.67 19.51 0.55
CA PRO A 9 -0.28 18.11 0.61
C PRO A 9 -0.50 17.48 2.00
N GLN A 10 -0.27 18.22 3.08
CA GLN A 10 -0.49 17.71 4.44
C GLN A 10 -1.96 17.38 4.71
N LYS A 11 -2.87 18.25 4.26
CA LYS A 11 -4.32 18.00 4.39
C LYS A 11 -4.75 16.84 3.50
N ARG A 12 -4.21 16.72 2.30
CA ARG A 12 -4.49 15.62 1.37
C ARG A 12 -3.97 14.28 1.89
N LEU A 13 -2.78 14.27 2.49
CA LEU A 13 -2.24 13.08 3.15
C LEU A 13 -3.09 12.70 4.37
N ARG A 14 -3.48 13.68 5.19
CA ARG A 14 -4.41 13.48 6.30
C ARG A 14 -5.74 12.88 5.81
N TYR A 15 -6.27 13.39 4.70
CA TYR A 15 -7.49 12.86 4.09
C TYR A 15 -7.34 11.38 3.74
N PHE A 16 -6.21 10.96 3.17
CA PHE A 16 -5.97 9.53 2.92
C PHE A 16 -6.03 8.70 4.20
N VAL A 17 -5.38 9.18 5.26
CA VAL A 17 -5.37 8.49 6.55
C VAL A 17 -6.77 8.37 7.11
N GLU A 18 -7.51 9.47 7.18
CA GLU A 18 -8.84 9.50 7.83
C GLU A 18 -9.92 8.79 7.02
N LYS A 19 -9.77 8.74 5.68
CA LYS A 19 -10.81 8.17 4.81
C LYS A 19 -10.63 6.70 4.50
N TYR A 20 -9.38 6.22 4.43
CA TYR A 20 -9.08 4.87 3.94
C TYR A 20 -8.37 3.98 4.97
N PHE A 21 -8.07 4.49 6.16
CA PHE A 21 -7.41 3.72 7.22
C PHE A 21 -8.10 3.94 8.56
N ASP A 22 -8.27 2.86 9.33
CA ASP A 22 -8.87 2.92 10.67
C ASP A 22 -7.94 3.62 11.68
N LYS A 23 -6.62 3.46 11.51
CA LYS A 23 -5.62 4.01 12.43
C LYS A 23 -4.48 4.67 11.68
N LYS A 24 -4.08 5.85 12.16
CA LYS A 24 -2.94 6.61 11.61
C LYS A 24 -1.64 5.81 11.53
N LYS A 25 -1.41 4.95 12.53
CA LYS A 25 -0.21 4.09 12.58
C LYS A 25 -0.16 3.07 11.44
N ASP A 26 -1.31 2.59 10.98
CA ASP A 26 -1.38 1.56 9.94
C ASP A 26 -1.02 2.16 8.58
N PHE A 27 -1.50 3.39 8.31
CA PHE A 27 -1.05 4.18 7.17
C PHE A 27 0.46 4.43 7.20
N ALA A 28 1.01 4.86 8.34
CA ALA A 28 2.44 5.12 8.48
C ALA A 28 3.27 3.88 8.10
N ILE A 29 2.91 2.72 8.64
CA ILE A 29 3.57 1.45 8.35
C ILE A 29 3.45 1.10 6.86
N ALA A 30 2.26 1.28 6.28
CA ALA A 30 2.00 0.98 4.88
C ALA A 30 2.86 1.79 3.90
N ILE A 31 3.12 3.07 4.20
CA ILE A 31 4.05 3.92 3.41
C ILE A 31 5.51 3.80 3.90
N GLY A 32 5.75 3.01 4.94
CA GLY A 32 7.03 2.74 5.61
C GLY A 32 7.68 3.96 6.25
N ILE A 33 6.87 4.70 6.98
CA ILE A 33 7.26 5.70 7.98
C ILE A 33 7.03 5.08 9.36
N LYS A 34 7.89 5.36 10.34
CA LYS A 34 7.61 4.94 11.72
C LYS A 34 6.37 5.69 12.23
N PRO A 35 5.43 5.08 12.95
CA PRO A 35 4.18 5.74 13.36
C PRO A 35 4.35 7.11 14.01
N GLN A 36 5.37 7.28 14.85
CA GLN A 36 5.72 8.54 15.52
C GLN A 36 6.16 9.65 14.56
N ASP A 37 6.73 9.29 13.41
CA ASP A 37 7.26 10.21 12.41
C ASP A 37 6.21 10.62 11.37
N LEU A 38 4.96 10.12 11.48
CA LEU A 38 3.88 10.50 10.56
C LEU A 38 3.35 11.92 10.83
N THR A 39 3.35 12.32 12.10
CA THR A 39 2.75 13.58 12.58
C THR A 39 3.21 14.82 11.78
N PRO A 40 4.51 15.02 11.49
CA PRO A 40 4.98 16.17 10.70
C PRO A 40 4.46 16.22 9.26
N TYR A 41 4.06 15.07 8.68
CA TYR A 41 3.54 14.99 7.31
C TYR A 41 2.04 15.28 7.21
N ILE A 42 1.28 15.08 8.28
CA ILE A 42 -0.19 15.24 8.28
C ILE A 42 -0.66 16.44 9.10
N ASN A 43 0.21 17.07 9.90
CA ASN A 43 -0.12 18.26 10.66
C ASN A 43 0.13 19.54 9.87
N THR A 44 -0.87 20.40 9.82
CA THR A 44 -0.81 21.73 9.19
C THR A 44 -0.25 22.80 10.12
N LYS A 45 -0.11 22.48 11.41
CA LYS A 45 0.42 23.34 12.47
C LYS A 45 1.57 22.61 13.16
N GLU A 46 2.80 23.02 12.91
CA GLU A 46 3.87 22.90 13.91
C GLU A 46 4.03 24.30 14.52
N GLU A 47 3.40 24.51 15.67
CA GLU A 47 3.37 25.76 16.46
C GLU A 47 4.70 26.05 17.19
N SER A 48 5.86 25.82 16.54
CA SER A 48 7.15 26.24 17.11
C SER A 48 8.31 26.32 16.10
N THR A 49 8.25 25.65 14.96
CA THR A 49 9.36 25.57 13.98
C THR A 49 8.97 26.01 12.55
N GLY A 50 7.68 26.16 12.26
CA GLY A 50 7.17 26.66 10.97
C GLY A 50 7.45 25.76 9.74
N LYS A 51 8.11 24.61 9.91
CA LYS A 51 8.58 23.80 8.79
C LYS A 51 7.53 22.78 8.38
N ARG A 52 6.76 23.11 7.35
CA ARG A 52 5.87 22.16 6.66
C ARG A 52 6.71 21.08 5.98
N ILE A 53 6.58 19.82 6.42
CA ILE A 53 7.24 18.70 5.74
C ILE A 53 6.27 18.14 4.71
N THR A 54 6.69 18.15 3.46
CA THR A 54 5.97 17.49 2.36
C THR A 54 6.63 16.14 2.12
N LEU A 55 5.83 15.09 2.00
CA LEU A 55 6.33 13.78 1.59
C LEU A 55 6.77 13.87 0.13
N THR A 56 8.09 13.80 -0.12
CA THR A 56 8.69 13.86 -1.47
C THR A 56 9.57 12.64 -1.78
N ASP A 57 9.80 11.77 -0.79
CA ASP A 57 10.59 10.55 -0.96
C ASP A 57 9.91 9.61 -1.95
N HIS A 58 10.58 9.34 -3.06
CA HIS A 58 10.06 8.52 -4.16
C HIS A 58 9.56 7.14 -3.70
N LYS A 59 10.27 6.47 -2.78
CA LYS A 59 9.86 5.13 -2.31
C LYS A 59 8.56 5.19 -1.50
N LYS A 60 8.34 6.27 -0.77
CA LYS A 60 7.12 6.47 0.03
C LYS A 60 5.94 6.87 -0.86
N ILE A 61 6.20 7.63 -1.91
CA ILE A 61 5.23 7.99 -2.95
C ILE A 61 4.77 6.76 -3.74
N GLU A 62 5.68 5.87 -4.13
CA GLU A 62 5.32 4.61 -4.79
C GLU A 62 4.42 3.75 -3.89
N ARG A 63 4.70 3.70 -2.59
CA ARG A 63 3.81 2.98 -1.65
C ARG A 63 2.41 3.58 -1.56
N ILE A 64 2.25 4.89 -1.71
CA ILE A 64 0.90 5.51 -1.80
C ILE A 64 0.16 4.95 -3.02
N LYS A 65 0.84 4.80 -4.16
CA LYS A 65 0.28 4.19 -5.37
C LYS A 65 -0.09 2.72 -5.17
N GLU A 66 0.77 1.95 -4.49
CA GLU A 66 0.53 0.54 -4.15
C GLU A 66 -0.72 0.35 -3.27
N LEU A 67 -1.10 1.37 -2.49
CA LEU A 67 -2.32 1.38 -1.68
C LEU A 67 -3.59 1.76 -2.48
N GLY A 68 -3.48 1.92 -3.81
CA GLY A 68 -4.59 2.33 -4.67
C GLY A 68 -4.94 3.83 -4.56
N LEU A 69 -4.12 4.60 -3.85
CA LEU A 69 -4.28 6.05 -3.69
C LEU A 69 -3.55 6.77 -4.80
N ASN A 70 -4.06 7.93 -5.21
CA ASN A 70 -3.49 8.70 -6.31
C ASN A 70 -2.39 9.66 -5.82
N PRO A 71 -1.11 9.43 -6.15
CA PRO A 71 -0.03 10.32 -5.73
C PRO A 71 -0.07 11.68 -6.44
N GLU A 72 -0.58 11.75 -7.67
CA GLU A 72 -0.73 13.01 -8.40
C GLU A 72 -1.73 13.90 -7.70
N TRP A 73 -2.88 13.34 -7.30
CA TRP A 73 -3.87 14.07 -6.49
C TRP A 73 -3.29 14.54 -5.15
N TYR A 74 -2.44 13.75 -4.50
CA TYR A 74 -1.75 14.20 -3.28
C TYR A 74 -0.87 15.44 -3.54
N VAL A 75 -0.17 15.49 -4.66
CA VAL A 75 0.74 16.60 -5.02
C VAL A 75 -0.04 17.82 -5.50
N SER A 76 -0.91 17.68 -6.50
CA SER A 76 -1.61 18.80 -7.15
C SER A 76 -2.92 19.17 -6.46
N GLY A 77 -3.64 18.18 -5.92
CA GLY A 77 -5.04 18.31 -5.49
C GLY A 77 -6.05 18.17 -6.62
N GLU A 78 -5.59 17.90 -7.84
CA GLU A 78 -6.43 17.77 -9.02
C GLU A 78 -6.75 16.30 -9.32
N GLY A 79 -7.94 16.06 -9.89
CA GLY A 79 -8.41 14.72 -10.21
C GLY A 79 -8.97 13.95 -9.02
N SER A 80 -8.88 12.62 -9.07
CA SER A 80 -9.46 11.71 -8.06
C SER A 80 -8.43 11.32 -7.00
N PRO A 81 -8.80 11.26 -5.70
CA PRO A 81 -7.93 10.76 -4.64
C PRO A 81 -7.61 9.26 -4.77
N LEU A 82 -8.42 8.53 -5.51
CA LEU A 82 -8.19 7.12 -5.86
C LEU A 82 -7.74 7.02 -7.31
N LEU A 83 -6.85 6.08 -7.59
CA LEU A 83 -6.52 5.73 -8.97
C LEU A 83 -7.79 5.17 -9.64
N SER A 84 -8.19 5.74 -10.79
CA SER A 84 -9.31 5.23 -11.57
C SER A 84 -8.99 3.80 -12.00
N LYS A 85 -9.84 2.84 -11.64
CA LYS A 85 -9.73 1.43 -12.03
C LYS A 85 -9.67 1.32 -13.55
N SER A 86 -8.46 1.27 -14.10
CA SER A 86 -8.17 0.56 -15.33
C SER A 86 -7.44 -0.70 -14.91
N SER A 87 -8.09 -1.86 -15.12
CA SER A 87 -7.69 -3.24 -14.80
C SER A 87 -8.32 -3.81 -13.51
N GLY A 88 -9.10 -4.88 -13.69
CA GLY A 88 -9.98 -5.49 -12.70
C GLY A 88 -9.28 -6.07 -11.48
N ASN A 89 -9.84 -5.78 -10.30
CA ASN A 89 -9.45 -6.37 -9.03
C ASN A 89 -10.24 -7.66 -8.81
N ILE A 90 -9.55 -8.77 -8.55
CA ILE A 90 -10.13 -9.88 -7.80
C ILE A 90 -9.48 -9.82 -6.41
N MET A 91 -10.22 -9.29 -5.43
CA MET A 91 -9.87 -9.47 -4.01
C MET A 91 -10.29 -10.87 -3.60
N LEU A 92 -9.31 -11.72 -3.29
CA LEU A 92 -9.55 -12.91 -2.47
C LEU A 92 -9.03 -12.57 -1.08
N ASP A 93 -9.96 -12.31 -0.17
CA ASP A 93 -9.66 -12.07 1.24
C ASP A 93 -9.47 -13.43 1.92
N VAL A 94 -8.23 -13.75 2.30
CA VAL A 94 -7.93 -14.92 3.12
C VAL A 94 -7.22 -14.39 4.35
N ASP A 95 -7.91 -14.52 5.49
CA ASP A 95 -7.66 -13.91 6.80
C ASP A 95 -6.42 -14.48 7.53
N THR A 96 -5.29 -14.58 6.83
CA THR A 96 -3.97 -14.87 7.39
C THR A 96 -2.91 -14.12 6.58
N LYS A 97 -2.43 -12.98 7.11
CA LYS A 97 -1.32 -12.17 6.55
C LYS A 97 -1.38 -12.04 5.03
N ALA A 98 -2.28 -11.17 4.55
CA ALA A 98 -2.49 -10.87 3.13
C ALA A 98 -1.16 -10.86 2.34
N VAL A 99 -1.02 -11.84 1.44
CA VAL A 99 0.07 -11.83 0.46
C VAL A 99 -0.44 -11.04 -0.72
N THR A 100 -0.13 -9.75 -0.73
CA THR A 100 -0.48 -8.87 -1.85
C THR A 100 0.39 -9.19 -3.05
N PHE A 101 -0.21 -9.69 -4.13
CA PHE A 101 0.46 -9.84 -5.42
C PHE A 101 0.20 -8.59 -6.26
N TYR A 102 1.15 -7.67 -6.26
CA TYR A 102 1.15 -6.56 -7.22
C TYR A 102 1.58 -7.08 -8.57
N LEU A 103 0.72 -7.04 -9.59
CA LEU A 103 1.10 -7.24 -10.99
C LEU A 103 1.43 -5.86 -11.59
N PRO A 104 2.70 -5.56 -11.90
CA PRO A 104 3.04 -4.31 -12.55
C PRO A 104 2.47 -4.27 -13.97
N ASP A 105 2.23 -3.06 -14.47
CA ASP A 105 1.88 -2.86 -15.87
C ASP A 105 3.00 -3.41 -16.77
N ILE A 106 2.69 -4.46 -17.52
CA ILE A 106 3.62 -5.17 -18.41
C ILE A 106 3.76 -4.49 -19.78
N SER A 107 2.88 -3.53 -20.10
CA SER A 107 2.78 -2.91 -21.43
C SER A 107 4.04 -2.16 -21.84
N ASN A 108 4.80 -1.68 -20.85
CA ASN A 108 6.03 -0.88 -21.05
C ASN A 108 7.30 -1.61 -20.57
N MET A 109 7.25 -2.92 -20.34
CA MET A 109 8.40 -3.69 -19.88
C MET A 109 9.25 -4.24 -21.02
N THR A 110 10.56 -4.26 -20.83
CA THR A 110 11.46 -5.01 -21.71
C THR A 110 11.29 -6.52 -21.51
N ILE A 111 11.68 -7.30 -22.52
CA ILE A 111 11.63 -8.76 -22.46
C ILE A 111 12.42 -9.30 -21.24
N GLU A 112 13.58 -8.72 -20.92
CA GLU A 112 14.38 -9.10 -19.74
C GLU A 112 13.65 -8.82 -18.42
N GLN A 113 12.94 -7.68 -18.34
CA GLN A 113 12.13 -7.34 -17.17
C GLN A 113 10.97 -8.32 -16.99
N LEU A 114 10.34 -8.74 -18.09
CA LEU A 114 9.28 -9.76 -18.07
C LEU A 114 9.80 -11.13 -17.59
N PHE A 115 11.00 -11.55 -18.00
CA PHE A 115 11.62 -12.78 -17.48
C PHE A 115 11.93 -12.69 -15.99
N SER A 116 12.53 -11.59 -15.54
CA SER A 116 12.80 -11.34 -14.12
C SER A 116 11.53 -11.31 -13.28
N LEU A 117 10.45 -10.75 -13.82
CA LEU A 117 9.15 -10.69 -13.17
C LEU A 117 8.53 -12.10 -13.06
N LYS A 118 8.55 -12.87 -14.15
CA LYS A 118 8.11 -14.27 -14.19
C LYS A 118 8.83 -15.12 -13.14
N ASP A 119 10.14 -15.00 -13.03
CA ASP A 119 10.92 -15.79 -12.06
C ASP A 119 10.60 -15.42 -10.61
N ARG A 120 10.36 -14.13 -10.34
CA ARG A 120 9.91 -13.65 -9.02
C ARG A 120 8.57 -14.26 -8.62
N TYR A 121 7.56 -14.23 -9.49
CA TYR A 121 6.27 -14.85 -9.17
C TYR A 121 6.37 -16.36 -9.03
N LYS A 122 7.16 -17.03 -9.88
CA LYS A 122 7.38 -18.48 -9.78
C LYS A 122 7.96 -18.86 -8.41
N LYS A 123 8.86 -18.06 -7.85
CA LYS A 123 9.41 -18.26 -6.51
C LYS A 123 8.38 -18.02 -5.41
N SER A 124 7.55 -16.99 -5.56
CA SER A 124 6.47 -16.71 -4.60
C SER A 124 5.42 -17.82 -4.59
N LEU A 125 5.01 -18.33 -5.75
CA LEU A 125 4.06 -19.45 -5.86
C LEU A 125 4.59 -20.72 -5.15
N LYS A 126 5.85 -21.09 -5.37
CA LYS A 126 6.49 -22.19 -4.63
C LYS A 126 6.46 -22.00 -3.11
N THR A 127 6.50 -20.76 -2.66
CA THR A 127 6.45 -20.43 -1.22
C THR A 127 5.05 -20.66 -0.67
N ILE A 128 4.01 -20.31 -1.44
CA ILE A 128 2.61 -20.58 -1.12
C ILE A 128 2.35 -22.08 -1.08
N ASP A 129 2.78 -22.82 -2.12
CA ASP A 129 2.58 -24.27 -2.19
C ASP A 129 3.14 -24.97 -0.95
N LYS A 130 4.36 -24.60 -0.53
CA LYS A 130 4.99 -25.12 0.68
C LYS A 130 4.23 -24.74 1.96
N PHE A 131 3.65 -23.55 2.01
CA PHE A 131 2.83 -23.13 3.14
C PHE A 131 1.54 -23.96 3.25
N LEU A 132 0.85 -24.17 2.13
CA LEU A 132 -0.35 -25.01 2.06
C LEU A 132 -0.03 -26.46 2.45
N GLU A 133 1.09 -27.01 1.98
CA GLU A 133 1.54 -28.35 2.37
C GLU A 133 1.77 -28.47 3.89
N ASN A 134 2.31 -27.44 4.54
CA ASN A 134 2.49 -27.43 5.99
C ASN A 134 1.14 -27.40 6.74
N ILE A 135 0.14 -26.70 6.20
CA ILE A 135 -1.23 -26.71 6.75
C ILE A 135 -1.83 -28.11 6.62
N ASP A 136 -1.74 -28.73 5.45
CA ASP A 136 -2.26 -30.09 5.23
C ASP A 136 -1.63 -31.10 6.19
N ASN A 137 -0.32 -30.98 6.42
CA ASN A 137 0.39 -31.81 7.38
C ASN A 137 -0.05 -31.56 8.83
N ALA A 138 -0.33 -30.30 9.19
CA ALA A 138 -0.88 -29.96 10.50
C ALA A 138 -2.29 -30.53 10.71
N ILE A 139 -3.17 -30.42 9.69
CA ILE A 139 -4.51 -30.99 9.70
C ILE A 139 -4.45 -32.51 9.89
N LYS A 140 -3.59 -33.20 9.13
CA LYS A 140 -3.40 -34.66 9.27
C LYS A 140 -2.99 -35.04 10.69
N ARG A 141 -2.02 -34.33 11.29
CA ARG A 141 -1.56 -34.59 12.67
C ARG A 141 -2.67 -34.42 13.70
N ILE A 142 -3.50 -33.40 13.56
CA ILE A 142 -4.65 -33.17 14.45
C ILE A 142 -5.67 -34.30 14.27
N SER A 143 -5.98 -34.64 13.02
CA SER A 143 -6.97 -35.67 12.68
C SER A 143 -6.55 -37.08 13.08
N SER A 144 -5.26 -37.36 13.21
CA SER A 144 -4.74 -38.67 13.68
C SER A 144 -4.67 -38.80 15.21
N ASN A 145 -4.94 -37.73 15.97
CA ASN A 145 -4.95 -37.72 17.44
C ASN A 145 -6.38 -37.66 18.03
N ILE A 146 -7.40 -37.74 17.18
CA ILE A 146 -8.83 -37.84 17.51
C ILE A 146 -9.28 -39.23 17.07
#